data_AF-A0A0Q3VKI7-F1
#
_entry.id   AF-A0A0Q3VKI7-F1
#
_cell.length_a   1.000
_cell.length_b   1.000
_cell.length_c   1.000
_cell.angle_alpha   90.00
_cell.angle_beta   90.00
_cell.angle_gamma   90.00
#
_symmetry.space_group_name_H-M   'P 1'
#
loop_
_entity.id
_entity.type
_entity.pdbx_description
1 polymer ?
#
loop_
_entity_poly.entity_id
_entity_poly.type
_entity_poly.pdbx_seq_one_letter_code
_entity_poly.pdbx_strand_id
1 'polypeptide(L)'
;MGKKAILTKYDYHKNCLIREINAVKSIKIPTQNYSINHTDLADWIIDVSSPKELEMLLSEIRIVKKRTNNIKPFLAIIAVGLVNKAE
;
A
#
# COMPACT_ATOMS: atom_id res chain seq x y z
N MET A 1 32.19 2.56 -11.88
CA MET A 1 30.96 2.22 -12.63
C MET A 1 29.97 1.57 -11.66
N GLY A 2 28.92 2.27 -11.26
CA GLY A 2 27.88 1.68 -10.42
C GLY A 2 27.10 0.64 -11.23
N LYS A 3 27.00 -0.60 -10.72
CA LYS A 3 26.14 -1.62 -11.31
C LYS A 3 24.71 -1.06 -11.34
N LYS A 4 24.14 -0.83 -12.53
CA LYS A 4 22.71 -0.58 -12.67
C LYS A 4 22.00 -1.86 -12.21
N ALA A 5 21.37 -1.81 -11.05
CA ALA A 5 20.49 -2.89 -10.60
C ALA A 5 19.40 -3.09 -11.67
N ILE A 6 19.25 -4.31 -12.17
CA ILE A 6 18.13 -4.65 -13.04
C ILE A 6 16.90 -4.67 -12.14
N LEU A 7 16.04 -3.67 -12.28
CA LEU A 7 14.83 -3.53 -11.47
C LEU A 7 13.83 -4.59 -11.93
N THR A 8 13.44 -5.51 -11.05
CA THR A 8 12.46 -6.53 -11.41
C THR A 8 11.05 -5.91 -11.50
N LYS A 9 10.11 -6.58 -12.16
CA LYS A 9 8.70 -6.15 -12.19
C LYS A 9 8.14 -5.99 -10.78
N TYR A 10 8.55 -6.85 -9.85
CA TYR A 10 8.12 -6.79 -8.46
C TYR A 10 8.71 -5.57 -7.73
N ASP A 11 9.99 -5.26 -7.93
CA ASP A 11 10.62 -4.05 -7.37
C ASP A 11 9.94 -2.78 -7.90
N TYR A 12 9.55 -2.79 -9.18
CA TYR A 12 8.78 -1.69 -9.77
C TYR A 12 7.43 -1.51 -9.05
N HIS A 13 6.70 -2.59 -8.81
CA HIS A 13 5.42 -2.55 -8.10
C HIS A 13 5.57 -2.07 -6.65
N LYS A 14 6.60 -2.53 -5.92
CA LYS A 14 6.88 -2.04 -4.55
C LYS A 14 7.06 -0.52 -4.54
N ASN A 15 7.88 -0.01 -5.45
CA ASN A 15 8.12 1.43 -5.59
C ASN A 15 6.86 2.21 -5.96
N CYS A 16 6.01 1.66 -6.83
CA CYS A 16 4.71 2.25 -7.14
C CYS A 16 3.81 2.32 -5.91
N LEU A 17 3.71 1.24 -5.13
CA LEU A 17 2.88 1.21 -3.93
C LEU A 17 3.35 2.24 -2.90
N ILE A 18 4.65 2.27 -2.61
CA ILE A 18 5.25 3.24 -1.67
C ILE A 18 4.88 4.67 -2.09
N ARG A 19 4.97 5.01 -3.38
CA ARG A 19 4.60 6.35 -3.86
C ARG A 19 3.12 6.67 -3.66
N GLU A 20 2.24 5.70 -3.92
CA GLU A 20 0.80 5.88 -3.73
C GLU A 20 0.46 6.08 -2.24
N ILE A 21 1.07 5.30 -1.35
CA ILE A 21 0.82 5.38 0.09
C ILE A 21 1.46 6.61 0.71
N ASN A 22 2.66 7.02 0.29
CA ASN A 22 3.35 8.22 0.79
C ASN A 22 2.56 9.52 0.55
N ALA A 23 1.63 9.53 -0.41
CA ALA A 23 0.72 10.66 -0.60
C ALA A 23 -0.22 10.88 0.61
N VAL A 24 -0.33 9.89 1.50
CA VAL A 24 -1.20 9.87 2.68
C VAL A 24 -0.35 9.76 3.93
N LYS A 25 -0.10 10.86 4.66
CA LYS A 25 0.80 10.88 5.83
C LYS A 25 0.47 9.86 6.95
N SER A 26 -0.80 9.58 7.20
CA SER A 26 -1.22 8.59 8.19
C SER A 26 -2.65 8.16 7.89
N ILE A 27 -2.99 6.96 8.36
CA ILE A 27 -4.30 6.34 8.17
C ILE A 27 -4.85 5.94 9.53
N LYS A 28 -5.99 6.54 9.89
CA LYS A 28 -6.76 6.14 11.06
C LYS A 28 -7.49 4.84 10.75
N ILE A 29 -7.45 3.88 11.66
CA ILE A 29 -8.20 2.62 11.54
C ILE A 29 -9.64 2.86 12.02
N PRO A 30 -10.66 2.77 11.14
CA PRO A 30 -12.04 3.10 11.47
C PRO A 30 -12.72 2.00 12.29
N THR A 31 -12.20 1.70 13.48
CA THR A 31 -12.77 0.81 14.52
C THR A 31 -11.90 0.81 15.78
N GLN A 32 -10.65 1.28 15.68
CA GLN A 32 -9.67 1.29 16.76
C GLN A 32 -9.20 2.73 17.01
N ASN A 33 -8.82 3.05 18.25
CA ASN A 33 -8.18 4.33 18.56
C ASN A 33 -6.68 4.30 18.19
N TYR A 34 -6.39 3.83 16.98
CA TYR A 34 -5.06 3.60 16.46
C TYR A 34 -4.95 4.20 15.05
N SER A 35 -3.77 4.73 14.73
CA SER A 35 -3.43 5.20 13.39
C SER A 35 -2.13 4.56 12.97
N ILE A 36 -2.12 3.97 11.79
CA ILE A 36 -0.90 3.44 11.20
C ILE A 36 -0.21 4.55 10.41
N ASN A 37 1.11 4.63 10.55
CA ASN A 37 1.88 5.51 9.69
C ASN A 37 1.89 4.93 8.25
N HIS A 38 2.25 5.75 7.28
CA HIS A 38 2.20 5.35 5.88
C HIS A 38 3.35 4.42 5.45
N THR A 39 4.54 4.55 6.04
CA THR A 39 5.68 3.66 5.74
C THR A 39 5.42 2.26 6.26
N ASP A 40 4.96 2.14 7.52
CA ASP A 40 4.63 0.87 8.17
C ASP A 40 3.51 0.15 7.41
N LEU A 41 2.50 0.88 6.93
CA LEU A 41 1.46 0.27 6.11
C LEU A 41 2.02 -0.25 4.78
N ALA A 42 2.89 0.51 4.12
CA ALA A 42 3.49 0.09 2.85
C ALA A 42 4.37 -1.15 3.03
N ASP A 43 5.23 -1.16 4.05
CA ASP A 43 6.10 -2.28 4.38
C ASP A 43 5.27 -3.53 4.72
N TRP A 44 4.24 -3.38 5.55
CA TRP A 44 3.38 -4.50 5.90
C TRP A 44 2.66 -5.09 4.69
N ILE A 45 2.09 -4.25 3.82
CA ILE A 45 1.47 -4.72 2.56
C ILE A 45 2.50 -5.48 1.72
N ILE A 46 3.72 -4.96 1.57
CA ILE A 46 4.77 -5.59 0.78
C ILE A 46 5.17 -6.96 1.35
N ASP A 47 5.27 -7.07 2.68
CA ASP A 47 5.71 -8.28 3.36
C ASP A 47 4.70 -9.42 3.28
N VAL A 48 3.39 -9.11 3.28
CA VAL A 48 2.34 -10.14 3.21
C VAL A 48 1.85 -10.42 1.79
N SER A 49 2.18 -9.58 0.81
CA SER A 49 1.65 -9.70 -0.56
C SER A 49 2.61 -10.46 -1.48
N SER A 50 2.07 -11.44 -2.18
CA SER A 50 2.73 -12.00 -3.36
C SER A 50 2.85 -10.95 -4.48
N PRO A 51 3.77 -11.14 -5.46
CA PRO A 51 3.91 -10.21 -6.58
C PRO A 51 2.61 -9.95 -7.37
N LYS A 52 1.75 -10.97 -7.47
CA LYS A 52 0.45 -10.87 -8.17
C LYS A 52 -0.56 -10.07 -7.35
N GLU A 53 -0.63 -10.28 -6.04
CA GLU A 53 -1.51 -9.50 -5.16
C GLU A 53 -1.13 -8.03 -5.15
N LEU A 54 0.18 -7.73 -5.13
CA LEU A 54 0.66 -6.36 -5.23
C LEU A 54 0.28 -5.69 -6.56
N GLU A 55 0.37 -6.42 -7.67
CA GLU A 55 -0.09 -5.93 -8.98
C GLU A 55 -1.59 -5.63 -9.00
N MET A 56 -2.40 -6.53 -8.43
CA MET A 56 -3.85 -6.34 -8.33
C MET A 56 -4.20 -5.12 -7.48
N LEU A 57 -3.57 -4.98 -6.31
CA LEU A 57 -3.77 -3.84 -5.42
C LEU A 57 -3.47 -2.50 -6.13
N LEU A 58 -2.36 -2.43 -6.88
CA LEU A 58 -2.05 -1.23 -7.66
C LEU A 58 -3.11 -0.92 -8.73
N SER A 59 -3.70 -1.95 -9.35
CA SER A 59 -4.81 -1.79 -10.27
C SER A 59 -6.05 -1.23 -9.56
N GLU A 60 -6.37 -1.74 -8.38
CA GLU A 60 -7.49 -1.25 -7.56
C GLU A 60 -7.29 0.20 -7.13
N ILE A 61 -6.09 0.57 -6.66
CA ILE A 61 -5.74 1.96 -6.35
C ILE A 61 -5.97 2.87 -7.56
N ARG A 62 -5.54 2.44 -8.77
CA ARG A 62 -5.79 3.20 -10.01
C ARG A 62 -7.27 3.35 -10.30
N ILE A 63 -8.07 2.31 -10.09
CA ILE A 63 -9.53 2.37 -10.28
C ILE A 63 -10.18 3.35 -9.29
N VAL A 64 -9.79 3.31 -8.02
CA VAL A 64 -10.27 4.26 -7.00
C VAL A 64 -9.89 5.69 -7.39
N LYS A 65 -8.64 5.92 -7.82
CA LYS A 65 -8.15 7.24 -8.25
C LYS A 65 -8.88 7.81 -9.45
N LYS A 66 -9.47 6.98 -10.32
CA LYS A 66 -10.35 7.45 -11.40
C LYS A 66 -11.68 8.01 -10.89
N ARG A 67 -12.09 7.67 -9.68
CA ARG A 67 -13.38 8.07 -9.08
C ARG A 67 -13.23 9.13 -7.98
N THR A 68 -12.07 9.21 -7.33
CA THR A 68 -11.81 10.16 -6.25
C THR A 68 -10.32 10.45 -6.11
N ASN A 69 -9.98 11.67 -5.70
CA ASN A 69 -8.61 12.04 -5.33
C ASN A 69 -8.25 11.60 -3.90
N ASN A 70 -9.23 11.22 -3.09
CA ASN A 70 -9.02 10.81 -1.71
C ASN A 70 -9.03 9.28 -1.60
N ILE A 71 -7.85 8.66 -1.69
CA ILE A 71 -7.67 7.22 -1.52
C ILE A 71 -7.59 6.77 -0.06
N LYS A 72 -7.55 7.70 0.92
CA LYS A 72 -7.37 7.35 2.34
C LYS A 72 -8.40 6.33 2.85
N PRO A 73 -9.71 6.45 2.53
CA PRO A 73 -10.69 5.47 3.00
C PRO A 73 -10.41 4.06 2.46
N PHE A 74 -9.96 3.95 1.22
CA PHE A 74 -9.59 2.66 0.62
C PHE A 74 -8.39 2.03 1.35
N LEU A 75 -7.34 2.82 1.59
CA LEU A 75 -6.17 2.37 2.35
C LEU A 75 -6.53 2.00 3.80
N ALA A 76 -7.50 2.69 4.41
CA ALA A 76 -8.00 2.37 5.75
C ALA A 76 -8.69 1.00 5.80
N ILE A 77 -9.46 0.63 4.77
CA ILE A 77 -10.08 -0.70 4.67
C ILE A 77 -9.01 -1.79 4.59
N ILE A 78 -7.96 -1.58 3.79
CA ILE A 78 -6.83 -2.51 3.69
C ILE A 78 -6.14 -2.66 5.05
N ALA A 79 -5.84 -1.53 5.71
CA ALA A 79 -5.19 -1.55 7.02
C ALA A 79 -6.02 -2.29 8.09
N VAL A 80 -7.35 -2.12 8.11
CA VAL A 80 -8.24 -2.92 8.98
C VAL A 80 -8.10 -4.41 8.71
N GLY A 81 -8.11 -4.81 7.43
CA GLY A 81 -7.98 -6.21 7.05
C GLY A 81 -6.64 -6.83 7.44
N LEU A 82 -5.56 -6.04 7.42
CA LEU A 82 -4.23 -6.49 7.85
C LEU A 82 -4.14 -6.65 9.37
N VAL A 83 -4.67 -5.67 10.13
CA VAL A 83 -4.68 -5.73 11.60
C VAL A 83 -5.45 -6.95 12.10
N ASN A 84 -6.63 -7.22 11.55
CA ASN A 84 -7.46 -8.35 12.00
C ASN A 84 -6.92 -9.73 11.55
N LYS A 85 -5.95 -9.79 10.63
CA LYS A 85 -5.29 -11.04 10.22
C LYS A 85 -4.08 -11.39 11.10
N ALA A 86 -3.59 -10.45 11.88
CA ALA A 86 -2.46 -10.66 12.79
C ALA A 86 -2.87 -11.11 14.19
N GLU A 87 -4.18 -11.10 14.49
CA GLU A 87 -4.80 -11.71 15.68
C GLU A 87 -5.23 -13.15 15.39
#